data_AF-A0A432G6W5-F1
#
_entry.id   AF-A0A432G6W5-F1
#
_cell.length_a   1.000
_cell.length_b   1.000
_cell.length_c   1.000
_cell.angle_alpha   90.00
_cell.angle_beta   90.00
_cell.angle_gamma   90.00
#
_symmetry.space_group_name_H-M   'P 1'
#
loop_
_entity.id
_entity.type
_entity.pdbx_description
1 polymer ?
#
loop_
_entity_poly.entity_id
_entity_poly.type
_entity_poly.pdbx_seq_one_letter_code
_entity_poly.pdbx_strand_id
1 'polypeptide(L)' 'MYLKNREIEAPEQLGKGWDTPDINWYPGHMLKAKKELAKQLKRVDVVLEMRDARIPVSSANHDFEELLQQK' A
#
# COMPACT_ATOMS: atom_id res chain seq x y z
N MET A 1 24.58 0.80 11.60
CA MET A 1 25.48 0.35 12.68
C MET A 1 25.59 1.50 13.66
N TYR A 2 25.14 1.33 14.90
CA TYR A 2 25.16 2.39 15.92
C TYR A 2 25.70 1.83 17.24
N LEU A 3 26.36 2.67 18.03
CA LEU A 3 27.03 2.31 19.28
C LEU A 3 26.06 2.36 20.45
N LYS A 4 25.89 1.24 21.16
CA LYS A 4 25.27 1.18 22.49
C LYS A 4 26.28 0.55 23.45
N ASN A 5 26.54 1.21 24.58
CA ASN A 5 27.47 0.75 25.63
C ASN A 5 28.86 0.28 25.16
N ARG A 6 29.40 0.90 24.09
CA ARG A 6 30.74 0.63 23.52
C ARG A 6 30.94 -0.78 22.95
N GLU A 7 29.88 -1.53 22.68
CA GLU A 7 29.96 -2.78 21.93
C GLU A 7 29.25 -2.62 20.58
N ILE A 8 29.79 -3.32 19.59
CA ILE A 8 29.25 -3.34 18.23
C ILE A 8 28.26 -4.50 18.16
N GLU A 9 26.97 -4.20 18.26
CA GLU A 9 25.90 -5.20 18.12
C GLU A 9 25.38 -5.23 16.67
N ALA A 10 25.13 -6.45 16.16
CA ALA A 10 24.48 -6.66 14.88
C ALA A 10 23.02 -6.17 14.95
N PRO A 11 22.50 -5.53 13.88
CA PRO A 11 21.16 -4.92 13.89
C PRO A 11 20.01 -5.91 14.12
N GLU A 12 20.28 -7.22 14.02
CA GLU A 12 19.33 -8.31 14.31
C GLU A 12 18.92 -8.41 15.79
N GLN A 13 19.68 -7.83 16.72
CA GLN A 13 19.42 -7.94 18.17
C GLN A 13 18.64 -6.76 18.76
N LEU A 14 18.24 -5.78 17.93
CA LEU A 14 17.36 -4.70 18.36
C LEU A 14 15.91 -5.21 18.39
N GLY A 15 15.41 -5.52 19.60
CA GLY A 15 14.04 -6.00 19.83
C GLY A 15 12.99 -5.24 19.01
N LYS A 16 12.06 -5.99 18.42
CA LYS A 16 11.02 -5.50 17.51
C LYS A 16 10.22 -4.34 18.12
N GLY A 17 10.64 -3.12 17.82
CA GLY A 17 9.82 -1.92 18.01
C GLY A 17 8.78 -1.89 16.90
N TRP A 18 7.51 -2.04 17.30
CA TRP A 18 6.34 -2.12 16.42
C TRP A 18 6.36 -3.39 15.54
N ASP A 19 5.67 -4.44 15.97
CA ASP A 19 5.30 -5.57 15.10
C ASP A 19 4.34 -5.07 14.01
N THR A 20 4.86 -4.35 13.01
CA THR A 20 4.17 -4.16 11.74
C THR A 20 4.27 -5.49 11.01
N PRO A 21 3.17 -6.27 10.86
CA PRO A 21 3.23 -7.45 10.01
C PRO A 21 3.74 -7.02 8.63
N ASP A 22 4.69 -7.75 8.07
CA ASP A 22 5.24 -7.46 6.74
C ASP A 22 4.07 -7.44 5.73
N ILE A 23 3.64 -6.25 5.34
CA ILE A 23 2.55 -6.08 4.37
C ILE A 23 3.13 -6.39 3.00
N ASN A 24 2.91 -7.62 2.56
CA ASN A 24 3.23 -8.00 1.21
C ASN A 24 2.05 -7.67 0.28
N TRP A 25 2.19 -6.64 -0.56
CA TRP A 25 1.12 -6.21 -1.47
C TRP A 25 0.86 -7.21 -2.61
N TYR A 26 1.87 -7.98 -3.01
CA TYR A 26 1.81 -8.91 -4.14
C TYR A 26 2.47 -10.25 -3.86
N PRO A 27 2.00 -11.37 -4.44
CA PRO A 27 0.78 -11.54 -5.21
C PRO A 27 -0.42 -11.89 -4.30
N GLY A 28 -1.60 -11.34 -4.59
CA GLY A 28 -2.86 -11.77 -3.95
C GLY A 28 -3.62 -10.67 -3.21
N HIS A 29 -2.96 -9.90 -2.33
CA HIS A 29 -3.63 -8.82 -1.59
C HIS A 29 -4.20 -7.75 -2.54
N MET A 30 -3.38 -7.28 -3.47
CA MET A 30 -3.82 -6.34 -4.51
C MET A 30 -4.89 -6.93 -5.44
N LEU A 31 -4.79 -8.21 -5.80
CA LEU A 31 -5.79 -8.89 -6.64
C LEU A 31 -7.16 -8.97 -5.95
N LYS A 32 -7.17 -9.26 -4.64
CA LYS A 32 -8.40 -9.28 -3.84
C LYS A 32 -9.01 -7.88 -3.79
N ALA A 33 -8.20 -6.85 -3.51
CA ALA A 33 -8.66 -5.46 -3.49
C ALA A 33 -9.23 -5.03 -4.85
N LYS A 34 -8.55 -5.33 -5.97
CA LYS A 34 -9.04 -5.04 -7.34
C LYS A 34 -10.41 -5.68 -7.60
N LYS A 35 -10.59 -6.95 -7.23
CA LYS A 35 -11.87 -7.67 -7.38
C LYS A 35 -12.99 -7.10 -6.51
N GLU A 36 -12.68 -6.74 -5.27
CA GLU A 36 -13.67 -6.14 -4.36
C GLU A 36 -14.08 -4.74 -4.82
N LEU A 37 -13.11 -3.93 -5.23
CA LEU A 37 -13.34 -2.58 -5.77
C LEU A 37 -14.23 -2.62 -7.02
N ALA A 38 -13.95 -3.51 -7.97
CA ALA A 38 -14.78 -3.69 -9.17
C ALA A 38 -16.25 -4.03 -8.85
N LYS A 39 -16.51 -4.76 -7.76
CA LYS A 39 -17.88 -5.07 -7.31
C LYS A 39 -18.57 -3.85 -6.70
N GLN A 40 -17.84 -3.02 -5.96
CA GLN A 40 -18.40 -1.81 -5.35
C GLN A 40 -18.66 -0.72 -6.38
N LEU A 41 -17.78 -0.57 -7.39
CA LEU A 41 -17.93 0.43 -8.46
C LEU A 41 -19.25 0.32 -9.23
N LYS A 42 -19.80 -0.90 -9.36
CA LYS A 42 -21.11 -1.14 -10.01
C LYS A 42 -22.31 -0.65 -9.20
N ARG A 43 -22.12 -0.31 -7.93
CA ARG A 43 -23.20 0.07 -7.00
C ARG A 43 -23.28 1.57 -6.72
N VAL A 44 -22.34 2.35 -7.27
CA VAL A 44 -22.18 3.77 -6.98
C VAL A 44 -22.31 4.58 -8.26
N ASP A 45 -22.92 5.75 -8.16
CA ASP A 45 -23.07 6.67 -9.30
C ASP A 45 -21.80 7.53 -9.48
N VAL A 46 -21.19 7.95 -8.38
CA VAL A 46 -20.03 8.85 -8.34
C VAL A 46 -18.88 8.20 -7.57
N VAL A 47 -17.65 8.47 -8.03
CA VAL A 47 -16.41 7.99 -7.40
C VAL A 47 -15.53 9.20 -7.11
N LEU A 48 -15.01 9.27 -5.88
CA LEU A 48 -14.08 10.32 -5.44
C LEU A 48 -12.73 9.68 -5.15
N GLU A 49 -11.72 9.99 -5.97
CA GLU A 49 -10.34 9.56 -5.75
C GLU A 49 -9.59 10.65 -4.96
N MET A 50 -9.00 10.27 -3.82
CA MET A 50 -8.11 11.13 -3.06
C MET A 50 -6.66 10.84 -3.43
N ARG A 51 -5.89 11.88 -3.77
CA ARG A 51 -4.52 11.79 -4.27
C ARG A 51 -3.56 12.68 -3.50
N ASP A 52 -2.27 12.43 -3.64
CA ASP A 52 -1.24 13.32 -3.10
C ASP A 52 -1.06 14.52 -4.03
N ALA A 53 -1.32 15.73 -3.51
CA ALA A 53 -1.28 16.96 -4.29
C ALA A 53 0.12 17.30 -4.86
N ARG A 54 1.20 16.76 -4.28
CA ARG A 54 2.58 17.03 -4.73
C ARG A 54 2.94 16.25 -5.98
N ILE A 55 2.34 15.08 -6.15
CA ILE A 55 2.63 14.13 -7.23
C ILE A 55 1.31 13.54 -7.78
N PRO A 56 0.37 14.39 -8.23
CA PRO A 56 -0.99 13.95 -8.50
C PRO A 56 -1.02 12.85 -9.54
N VAL A 57 -0.28 13.00 -10.65
CA VAL A 57 -0.22 11.99 -11.72
C VAL A 57 0.42 10.70 -11.23
N SER A 58 1.57 10.76 -10.55
CA SER A 58 2.30 9.57 -10.11
C SER A 58 1.63 8.83 -8.96
N SER A 59 0.78 9.50 -8.17
CA SER A 59 0.03 8.85 -7.11
C SER A 59 -1.23 8.13 -7.61
N ALA A 60 -1.48 8.08 -8.92
CA ALA A 60 -2.58 7.26 -9.48
C ALA A 60 -2.31 5.80 -9.20
N ASN A 61 -3.39 5.06 -8.96
CA ASN A 61 -3.34 3.62 -9.12
C ASN A 61 -3.71 3.25 -10.57
N HIS A 62 -2.74 2.70 -11.32
CA HIS A 62 -2.96 2.27 -12.71
C HIS A 62 -4.07 1.21 -12.84
N ASP A 63 -4.12 0.25 -11.91
CA ASP A 63 -5.17 -0.79 -11.89
C ASP A 63 -6.57 -0.17 -11.67
N PHE A 64 -6.65 0.96 -10.97
CA PHE A 64 -7.90 1.64 -10.71
C PHE A 64 -8.39 2.43 -11.92
N GLU A 65 -7.49 3.13 -12.62
CA GLU A 65 -7.80 3.83 -13.87
C GLU A 65 -8.34 2.86 -14.93
N GLU A 66 -7.72 1.69 -15.08
CA GLU A 66 -8.22 0.61 -15.95
C GLU A 66 -9.64 0.15 -15.57
N LEU A 67 -9.93 0.04 -14.27
CA LEU A 67 -11.25 -0.38 -13.79
C LEU A 67 -12.33 0.67 -14.07
N LEU A 68 -12.00 1.95 -13.98
CA LEU A 68 -12.95 3.03 -14.27
C LEU A 68 -13.31 3.10 -15.75
N GLN A 69 -12.38 2.77 -16.65
CA GLN A 69 -12.64 2.73 -18.11
C GLN A 69 -13.63 1.62 -18.52
N GLN A 70 -13.86 0.63 -17.64
CA GLN A 70 -14.73 -0.51 -17.90
C GLN A 70 -16.16 -0.34 -17.34
N LYS A 71 -16.47 0.81 -16.72
CA LYS A 71 -17.82 1.15 -16.23
C LYS A 71 -18.65 1.79 -17.35
#